data_AF-A0A2T7BNE6-F1
#
_entry.id   AF-A0A2T7BNE6-F1
#
_cell.length_a   1.000
_cell.length_b   1.000
_cell.length_c   1.000
_cell.angle_alpha   90.00
_cell.angle_beta   90.00
_cell.angle_gamma   90.00
#
_symmetry.space_group_name_H-M   'P 1'
#
loop_
_entity.id
_entity.type
_entity.pdbx_description
1 polymer ?
#
loop_
_entity_poly.entity_id
_entity_poly.type
_entity_poly.pdbx_seq_one_letter_code
_entity_poly.pdbx_strand_id
1 'polypeptide(L)'
;MQQDQTVRKNLEEEHQQRGTNYRGLGQIVRGLLFVFVGLFILFSDKLGLGLKASPLVQTIMGYLAIAYGAFRLGSGVWKMTRK
;
A
#
# COMPACT_ATOMS: atom_id res chain seq x y z
N MET A 1 43.81 -7.32 -9.95
CA MET A 1 42.89 -6.58 -10.84
C MET A 1 41.52 -7.24 -11.00
N GLN A 2 41.38 -8.57 -11.01
CA GLN A 2 40.06 -9.22 -11.12
C GLN A 2 39.19 -9.09 -9.86
N GLN A 3 39.81 -8.98 -8.68
CA GLN A 3 39.11 -8.88 -7.39
C GLN A 3 38.35 -7.54 -7.21
N ASP A 4 38.78 -6.47 -7.87
CA ASP A 4 38.11 -5.16 -7.81
C ASP A 4 36.79 -5.18 -8.61
N GLN A 5 36.79 -5.89 -9.74
CA GLN A 5 35.63 -6.05 -10.61
C GLN A 5 34.53 -6.90 -9.96
N THR A 6 34.90 -7.94 -9.21
CA THR A 6 33.93 -8.77 -8.47
C THR A 6 33.32 -8.02 -7.31
N VAL A 7 34.08 -7.22 -6.56
CA VAL A 7 33.53 -6.38 -5.48
C VAL A 7 32.53 -5.37 -6.03
N ARG A 8 32.85 -4.71 -7.16
CA ARG A 8 31.94 -3.76 -7.81
C ARG A 8 30.64 -4.39 -8.32
N LYS A 9 30.72 -5.57 -8.94
CA LYS A 9 29.51 -6.30 -9.37
C LYS A 9 28.61 -6.71 -8.20
N ASN A 10 29.19 -7.21 -7.10
CA ASN A 10 28.41 -7.59 -5.92
C ASN A 10 27.71 -6.38 -5.27
N LEU A 11 28.37 -5.21 -5.26
CA LEU A 11 27.76 -3.95 -4.79
C LEU A 11 26.59 -3.51 -5.69
N GLU A 12 26.76 -3.55 -7.01
CA GLU A 12 25.67 -3.23 -7.95
C GLU A 12 24.49 -4.20 -7.81
N GLU A 13 24.74 -5.50 -7.66
CA GLU A 13 23.69 -6.50 -7.44
C GLU A 13 22.94 -6.30 -6.12
N GLU A 14 23.63 -5.99 -5.01
CA GLU A 14 22.98 -5.67 -3.72
C GLU A 14 22.10 -4.41 -3.82
N HIS A 15 22.57 -3.36 -4.51
CA HIS A 15 21.79 -2.13 -4.70
C HIS A 15 20.58 -2.34 -5.62
N GLN A 16 20.71 -3.19 -6.64
CA GLN A 16 19.63 -3.46 -7.60
C GLN A 16 18.56 -4.40 -7.03
N GLN A 17 18.96 -5.37 -6.21
CA GLN A 17 18.02 -6.26 -5.51
C GLN A 17 17.19 -5.53 -4.45
N ARG A 18 17.78 -4.57 -3.73
CA ARG A 18 17.01 -3.74 -2.78
C ARG A 18 15.99 -2.85 -3.49
N GLY A 19 16.34 -2.25 -4.63
CA GLY A 19 15.45 -1.33 -5.36
C GLY A 19 14.16 -1.95 -5.92
N THR A 20 14.12 -3.27 -6.14
CA THR A 20 12.95 -3.93 -6.75
C THR A 20 11.84 -4.28 -5.75
N ASN A 21 12.18 -4.62 -4.50
CA ASN A 21 11.19 -4.98 -3.48
C ASN A 21 10.40 -3.77 -2.94
N TYR A 22 10.99 -2.57 -2.88
CA TYR A 22 10.29 -1.36 -2.42
C TYR A 22 9.09 -0.97 -3.30
N ARG A 23 9.17 -1.25 -4.61
CA ARG A 23 8.05 -0.98 -5.54
C ARG A 23 6.83 -1.85 -5.24
N GLY A 24 7.04 -3.13 -4.94
CA GLY A 24 5.98 -4.05 -4.54
C GLY A 24 5.40 -3.69 -3.17
N LEU A 25 6.27 -3.47 -2.19
CA LEU A 25 5.87 -3.05 -0.84
C LEU A 25 5.04 -1.76 -0.86
N GLY A 26 5.45 -0.77 -1.65
CA GLY A 26 4.75 0.51 -1.75
C GLY A 26 3.31 0.38 -2.31
N GLN A 27 3.04 -0.61 -3.16
CA GLN A 27 1.69 -0.88 -3.65
C GLN A 27 0.80 -1.51 -2.56
N ILE A 28 1.35 -2.46 -1.81
CA ILE A 28 0.65 -3.14 -0.71
C ILE A 28 0.35 -2.13 0.42
N VAL A 29 1.35 -1.35 0.82
CA VAL A 29 1.21 -0.30 1.85
C VAL A 29 0.15 0.72 1.46
N ARG A 30 0.12 1.19 0.20
CA ARG A 30 -0.92 2.10 -0.27
C ARG A 30 -2.32 1.49 -0.21
N GLY A 31 -2.47 0.22 -0.56
CA GLY A 31 -3.75 -0.50 -0.44
C GLY A 31 -4.19 -0.65 1.01
N LEU A 32 -3.27 -1.03 1.89
CA LEU A 32 -3.51 -1.18 3.33
C LEU A 32 -3.90 0.16 3.98
N LEU A 33 -3.17 1.23 3.68
CA LEU A 33 -3.52 2.59 4.13
C LEU A 33 -4.93 2.99 3.67
N PHE A 34 -5.31 2.69 2.43
CA PHE A 34 -6.66 3.00 1.94
C PHE A 34 -7.77 2.24 2.67
N VAL A 35 -7.53 0.97 3.01
CA VAL A 35 -8.49 0.19 3.82
C VAL A 35 -8.59 0.77 5.24
N PHE A 36 -7.46 1.05 5.88
CA PHE A 36 -7.44 1.65 7.22
C PHE A 36 -8.11 3.03 7.23
N VAL A 37 -7.86 3.89 6.25
CA VAL A 37 -8.49 5.19 6.12
C VAL A 37 -10.00 5.05 5.88
N GLY A 38 -10.43 4.14 5.00
CA GLY A 38 -11.86 3.89 4.77
C GLY A 38 -12.58 3.39 6.01
N LEU A 39 -11.95 2.47 6.75
CA LEU A 39 -12.46 1.96 8.02
C LEU A 39 -12.49 3.06 9.09
N PHE A 40 -11.45 3.90 9.15
CA PHE A 40 -11.39 5.06 10.03
C PHE A 40 -12.49 6.07 9.73
N ILE A 41 -12.79 6.34 8.46
CA ILE A 41 -13.90 7.23 8.06
C ILE A 41 -15.24 6.64 8.53
N LEU A 42 -15.47 5.34 8.32
CA LEU A 42 -16.68 4.66 8.77
C LEU A 42 -16.81 4.66 10.31
N PHE A 43 -15.71 4.52 11.02
CA PHE A 43 -15.68 4.57 12.49
C PHE A 43 -15.60 5.98 13.06
N SER A 44 -15.32 7.00 12.25
CA SER A 44 -15.15 8.39 12.71
C SER A 44 -16.44 8.95 13.30
N ASP A 45 -17.58 8.53 12.77
CA ASP A 45 -18.92 8.84 13.28
C ASP A 45 -19.15 8.17 14.64
N LYS A 46 -18.70 6.92 14.81
CA LYS A 46 -18.76 6.19 16.10
C LYS A 46 -17.78 6.73 17.15
N LEU A 47 -16.66 7.28 16.72
CA LEU A 47 -15.62 7.85 17.58
C LEU A 47 -15.96 9.29 18.04
N GLY A 48 -17.09 9.85 17.60
CA GLY A 48 -17.49 11.22 17.98
C GLY A 48 -16.55 12.29 17.42
N LEU A 49 -15.67 11.93 16.48
CA LEU A 49 -14.75 12.85 15.80
C LEU A 49 -15.46 13.73 14.78
N GLY A 50 -16.75 13.48 14.52
CA GLY A 50 -17.71 14.40 13.94
C GLY A 50 -17.11 15.25 12.82
N LEU A 51 -16.58 14.61 11.75
CA LEU A 51 -16.24 15.39 10.56
C LEU A 51 -17.52 16.10 10.13
N LYS A 52 -17.46 17.42 9.89
CA LYS A 52 -18.59 18.28 9.47
C LYS A 52 -19.12 17.94 8.05
N ALA A 53 -19.08 16.67 7.67
CA ALA A 53 -19.59 16.14 6.43
C ALA A 53 -20.91 15.40 6.70
N SER A 54 -21.83 15.45 5.73
CA SER A 54 -23.10 14.73 5.82
C SER A 54 -22.88 13.24 6.10
N PRO A 55 -23.62 12.62 7.05
CA PRO A 55 -23.45 11.21 7.43
C PRO A 55 -23.54 10.24 6.23
N LEU A 56 -24.39 10.60 5.26
CA LEU A 56 -24.57 9.83 4.02
C LEU A 56 -23.31 9.87 3.14
N VAL A 57 -22.65 11.03 3.06
CA VAL A 57 -21.40 11.19 2.30
C VAL A 57 -20.26 10.43 2.97
N GLN A 58 -20.14 10.51 4.30
CA GLN A 58 -19.13 9.73 5.04
C GLN A 58 -19.30 8.23 4.84
N THR A 59 -20.55 7.75 4.89
CA THR A 59 -20.84 6.33 4.71
C THR A 59 -20.44 5.86 3.30
N ILE A 60 -20.86 6.59 2.26
CA ILE A 60 -20.52 6.27 0.86
C ILE A 60 -19.01 6.32 0.64
N MET A 61 -18.34 7.36 1.16
CA MET A 61 -16.89 7.52 1.03
C MET A 61 -16.11 6.44 1.78
N GLY A 62 -16.57 6.06 2.98
CA GLY A 62 -15.99 4.96 3.75
C GLY A 62 -16.10 3.63 2.99
N TYR A 63 -17.30 3.29 2.49
CA TYR A 63 -17.50 2.08 1.69
C TYR A 63 -16.67 2.09 0.40
N LEU A 64 -16.61 3.20 -0.33
CA LEU A 64 -15.80 3.34 -1.54
C LEU A 64 -14.30 3.20 -1.25
N ALA A 65 -13.81 3.83 -0.18
CA ALA A 65 -12.41 3.75 0.22
C ALA A 65 -12.01 2.32 0.64
N ILE A 66 -12.87 1.63 1.38
CA ILE A 66 -12.65 0.21 1.74
C ILE A 66 -12.68 -0.67 0.49
N ALA A 67 -13.71 -0.54 -0.36
CA ALA A 67 -13.84 -1.34 -1.57
C ALA A 67 -12.64 -1.16 -2.51
N TYR A 68 -12.22 0.09 -2.72
CA TYR A 68 -11.05 0.41 -3.54
C TYR A 68 -9.74 -0.07 -2.89
N GLY A 69 -9.58 0.11 -1.58
CA GLY A 69 -8.43 -0.39 -0.82
C GLY A 69 -8.33 -1.91 -0.90
N ALA A 70 -9.44 -2.64 -0.74
CA ALA A 70 -9.51 -4.09 -0.85
C ALA A 70 -9.19 -4.57 -2.28
N PHE A 71 -9.75 -3.92 -3.30
CA PHE A 71 -9.42 -4.21 -4.70
C PHE A 71 -7.91 -4.00 -4.99
N ARG A 72 -7.32 -2.96 -4.40
CA ARG A 72 -5.91 -2.63 -4.59
C ARG A 72 -4.95 -3.54 -3.83
N LEU A 73 -5.35 -3.97 -2.63
CA LEU A 73 -4.66 -5.03 -1.88
C LEU A 73 -4.73 -6.36 -2.63
N GLY A 74 -5.92 -6.77 -3.07
CA GLY A 74 -6.12 -8.03 -3.80
C GLY A 74 -5.34 -8.08 -5.10
N SER A 75 -5.30 -6.97 -5.86
CA SER A 75 -4.46 -6.88 -7.07
C SER A 75 -2.97 -6.86 -6.77
N GLY A 76 -2.53 -6.22 -5.67
CA GLY A 76 -1.12 -6.27 -5.23
C GLY A 76 -0.68 -7.67 -4.83
N VAL A 77 -1.52 -8.38 -4.06
CA VAL A 77 -1.29 -9.78 -3.66
C VAL A 77 -1.30 -10.70 -4.87
N TRP A 78 -2.31 -10.60 -5.76
CA TRP A 78 -2.36 -11.42 -6.98
C TRP A 78 -1.13 -11.19 -7.87
N LYS A 79 -0.67 -9.94 -8.01
CA LYS A 79 0.52 -9.63 -8.78
C LYS A 79 1.81 -10.21 -8.16
N MET A 80 1.82 -10.42 -6.84
CA MET A 80 2.93 -11.07 -6.13
C MET A 80 2.89 -12.60 -6.29
N THR A 81 1.71 -13.22 -6.21
CA THR A 81 1.54 -14.69 -6.30
C THR A 81 1.72 -15.24 -7.72
N ARG A 82 1.59 -14.39 -8.75
CA ARG A 82 1.74 -14.81 -10.16
C ARG A 82 3.13 -14.53 -10.74
N LYS A 83 4.15 -14.42 -9.88
CA LYS A 83 5.54 -14.16 -10.27
C LYS A 83 6.37 -15.43 -10.29
#